data_AF-A0A659QUL8-F1
#
_entry.id   AF-A0A659QUL8-F1
#
_cell.length_a   1.000
_cell.length_b   1.000
_cell.length_c   1.000
_cell.angle_alpha   90.00
_cell.angle_beta   90.00
_cell.angle_gamma   90.00
#
_symmetry.space_group_name_H-M   'P 1'
#
loop_
_entity.id
_entity.type
_entity.pdbx_description
1 polymer ?
#
loop_
_entity_poly.entity_id
_entity_poly.type
_entity_poly.pdbx_seq_one_letter_code
_entity_poly.pdbx_strand_id
1 'polypeptide(L)' 'MKKQLLRTLTASILLMSTSVLAQEAPSRTECIAPAKPGGGVDLTCKLIQVSLLETGAIEKPMRVTYMPGGVGAVAYN' A
#
# COMPACT_ATOMS: atom_id res chain seq x y z
N MET A 1 -6.30 2.30 48.23
CA MET A 1 -5.12 1.88 47.42
C MET A 1 -5.42 0.71 46.47
N LYS A 2 -5.90 -0.48 46.94
CA LYS A 2 -6.27 -1.62 46.04
C LYS A 2 -7.25 -1.29 44.91
N LYS A 3 -8.26 -0.44 45.16
CA LYS A 3 -9.27 -0.03 44.16
C LYS A 3 -8.72 0.93 43.09
N GLN A 4 -7.67 1.68 43.39
CA GLN A 4 -6.98 2.55 42.41
C GLN A 4 -6.06 1.71 41.51
N LEU A 5 -5.31 0.76 42.08
CA LEU A 5 -4.53 -0.20 41.29
C LEU A 5 -5.39 -1.01 40.31
N LEU A 6 -6.58 -1.43 40.74
CA LEU A 6 -7.49 -2.22 39.91
C LEU A 6 -8.10 -1.39 38.76
N ARG A 7 -8.26 -0.08 38.94
CA ARG A 7 -8.75 0.86 37.92
C ARG A 7 -7.68 1.24 36.89
N THR A 8 -6.42 1.36 37.31
CA THR A 8 -5.31 1.65 36.40
C THR A 8 -4.95 0.44 35.53
N LEU A 9 -5.11 -0.79 36.06
CA LEU A 9 -4.92 -2.02 35.27
C LEU A 9 -5.95 -2.17 34.15
N THR A 10 -7.22 -1.90 34.43
CA THR A 10 -8.30 -2.00 33.44
C THR A 10 -8.19 -0.95 32.33
N ALA A 11 -7.73 0.26 32.65
CA ALA A 11 -7.47 1.30 31.64
C ALA A 11 -6.29 0.96 30.70
N SER A 12 -5.28 0.24 31.20
CA SER A 12 -4.10 -0.12 30.40
C SER A 12 -4.39 -1.21 29.36
N ILE A 13 -5.35 -2.10 29.63
CA ILE A 13 -5.75 -3.18 28.71
C ILE A 13 -6.52 -2.62 27.51
N LEU A 14 -7.29 -1.54 27.70
CA LEU A 14 -8.06 -0.93 26.61
C LEU A 14 -7.19 -0.24 25.55
N LEU A 15 -5.96 0.17 25.92
CA LEU A 15 -5.02 0.87 25.04
C LEU A 15 -4.20 -0.06 24.14
N MET A 16 -4.18 -1.37 24.40
CA MET A 16 -3.43 -2.34 23.57
C MET A 16 -4.24 -2.97 22.43
N SER A 17 -5.53 -2.64 22.30
CA SER A 17 -6.44 -3.34 21.37
C SER A 17 -6.39 -2.86 19.91
N THR A 18 -5.49 -1.94 19.52
CA THR A 18 -5.34 -1.53 18.13
C THR A 18 -4.39 -2.48 17.39
N SER A 19 -4.82 -3.72 17.16
CA SER A 19 -4.16 -4.58 16.17
C SER A 19 -4.39 -3.99 14.78
N VAL A 20 -3.33 -3.53 14.13
CA VAL A 20 -3.35 -3.14 12.71
C VAL A 20 -3.68 -4.39 11.90
N LEU A 21 -4.91 -4.47 11.41
CA LEU A 21 -5.28 -5.46 10.40
C LEU A 21 -4.55 -5.08 9.11
N ALA A 22 -3.62 -5.93 8.67
CA ALA A 22 -3.04 -5.80 7.34
C ALA A 22 -4.15 -6.01 6.30
N GLN A 23 -4.51 -4.95 5.59
CA GLN A 23 -5.45 -5.03 4.48
C GLN A 23 -4.86 -5.95 3.40
N GLU A 24 -5.61 -6.97 2.99
CA GLU A 24 -5.20 -7.84 1.87
C GLU A 24 -4.87 -7.00 0.63
N ALA A 25 -3.80 -7.40 -0.06
CA ALA A 25 -3.39 -6.74 -1.29
C ALA A 25 -4.55 -6.79 -2.31
N PRO A 26 -4.79 -5.72 -3.08
CA PRO A 26 -5.82 -5.72 -4.10
C PRO A 26 -5.65 -6.91 -5.05
N SER A 27 -6.73 -7.64 -5.31
CA SER A 27 -6.73 -8.81 -6.20
C SER A 27 -6.23 -8.51 -7.62
N ARG A 28 -6.24 -7.23 -8.01
CA ARG A 28 -5.74 -6.73 -9.29
C ARG A 28 -4.82 -5.53 -9.07
N THR A 29 -3.60 -5.80 -8.61
CA THR A 29 -2.56 -4.76 -8.47
C THR A 29 -2.21 -4.15 -9.83
N GLU A 30 -2.20 -2.83 -9.91
CA GLU A 30 -1.93 -2.07 -11.13
C GLU A 30 -1.09 -0.83 -10.83
N CYS A 31 -0.15 -0.52 -11.73
CA CYS A 31 0.57 0.75 -11.77
C CYS A 31 0.10 1.54 -13.00
N ILE A 32 -0.45 2.73 -12.77
CA ILE A 32 -0.79 3.65 -13.85
C ILE A 32 0.45 4.50 -14.15
N ALA A 33 1.00 4.34 -15.34
CA ALA A 33 2.10 5.13 -15.86
C ALA A 33 1.55 6.32 -16.68
N PRO A 34 1.68 7.58 -16.22
CA PRO A 34 1.32 8.79 -16.97
C PRO A 34 2.26 9.10 -18.15
N ALA A 35 3.06 8.13 -18.60
CA ALA A 35 4.09 8.27 -19.61
C ALA A 35 3.95 7.19 -20.70
N LYS A 36 4.69 7.33 -21.79
CA LYS A 36 4.85 6.25 -22.77
C LYS A 36 5.76 5.14 -22.21
N PRO A 37 5.68 3.89 -22.73
CA PRO A 37 6.64 2.83 -22.42
C PRO A 37 8.08 3.30 -22.60
N GLY A 38 8.97 2.88 -21.70
CA GLY A 38 10.38 3.29 -21.66
C GLY A 38 10.64 4.65 -20.98
N GLY A 39 9.61 5.39 -20.58
CA GLY A 39 9.76 6.62 -19.79
C GLY A 39 10.15 6.34 -18.33
N GLY A 40 10.57 7.38 -17.61
CA GLY A 40 10.98 7.25 -16.20
C GLY A 40 9.91 6.59 -15.31
N VAL A 41 8.63 6.95 -15.51
CA VAL A 41 7.54 6.37 -14.70
C VAL A 41 7.23 4.91 -15.08
N ASP A 42 7.48 4.49 -16.32
CA ASP A 42 7.41 3.06 -16.68
C ASP A 42 8.49 2.25 -15.95
N LEU A 43 9.72 2.74 -15.96
CA LEU A 43 10.83 2.11 -15.23
C LEU A 43 10.54 2.05 -13.73
N THR A 44 9.99 3.11 -13.15
CA THR A 44 9.56 3.13 -11.75
C THR A 44 8.46 2.09 -11.49
N CYS A 45 7.42 2.02 -12.33
CA CYS A 45 6.38 1.00 -12.19
C CYS A 45 6.94 -0.43 -12.25
N LYS A 46 7.89 -0.69 -13.15
CA LYS A 46 8.55 -2.00 -13.27
C LYS A 46 9.42 -2.33 -12.05
N LEU A 47 10.15 -1.35 -11.52
CA LEU A 47 10.93 -1.53 -10.30
C LEU A 47 10.01 -1.89 -9.13
N ILE A 48 8.91 -1.16 -8.95
CA ILE A 48 7.90 -1.45 -7.91
C ILE A 48 7.31 -2.85 -8.11
N GLN A 49 6.99 -3.23 -9.35
CA GLN A 49 6.48 -4.57 -9.66
C GLN A 49 7.43 -5.67 -9.14
N VAL A 50 8.73 -5.54 -9.43
CA VAL A 50 9.74 -6.51 -8.98
C VAL A 50 9.85 -6.49 -7.47
N SER A 51 9.99 -5.32 -6.85
CA SER A 51 10.15 -5.21 -5.39
C SER A 51 8.94 -5.76 -4.61
N LEU A 52 7.71 -5.49 -5.06
CA LEU A 52 6.51 -6.02 -4.39
C LEU A 52 6.38 -7.53 -4.54
N LEU A 53 6.79 -8.07 -5.68
CA LEU A 53 6.77 -9.52 -5.91
C LEU A 53 7.85 -10.23 -5.08
N GLU A 54 9.08 -9.71 -5.05
CA GLU A 54 10.19 -10.29 -4.30
C GLU A 54 9.97 -10.25 -2.78
N THR A 55 9.32 -9.21 -2.27
CA THR A 55 8.97 -9.09 -0.85
C THR A 55 7.74 -9.91 -0.46
N GLY A 56 7.05 -10.52 -1.41
CA GLY A 56 5.80 -11.23 -1.19
C GLY A 56 4.62 -10.32 -0.82
N ALA A 57 4.75 -9.00 -1.02
CA ALA A 57 3.67 -8.04 -0.80
C ALA A 57 2.53 -8.21 -1.81
N ILE A 58 2.83 -8.78 -2.99
CA ILE A 58 1.84 -9.23 -3.97
C ILE A 58 2.19 -10.65 -4.43
N GLU A 59 1.17 -11.47 -4.67
CA GLU A 59 1.36 -12.86 -5.12
C GLU A 59 1.56 -12.99 -6.64
N LYS A 60 1.16 -11.96 -7.39
CA LYS A 60 1.18 -11.94 -8.86
C LYS A 60 1.80 -10.63 -9.36
N PRO A 61 2.51 -10.64 -10.49
CA PRO A 61 3.07 -9.43 -11.05
C PRO A 61 2.01 -8.35 -11.29
N MET A 62 2.24 -7.16 -10.75
CA MET A 62 1.43 -5.97 -10.96
C MET A 62 1.31 -5.63 -12.46
N ARG A 63 0.14 -5.22 -12.95
CA ARG A 63 -0.01 -4.79 -14.36
C ARG A 63 0.42 -3.33 -14.55
N VAL A 64 1.09 -2.99 -15.64
CA VAL A 64 1.37 -1.59 -16.01
C VAL A 64 0.35 -1.12 -17.04
N THR A 65 -0.34 -0.01 -16.75
CA THR A 65 -1.27 0.66 -17.67
C THR A 65 -0.75 2.01 -18.04
N TYR A 66 -0.70 2.30 -19.34
CA TYR A 66 -0.21 3.58 -19.84
C TYR A 66 -1.37 4.53 -20.07
N MET A 67 -1.32 5.69 -19.43
CA MET A 67 -2.31 6.77 -19.57
C MET A 67 -1.61 8.10 -19.84
N PRO A 68 -0.99 8.28 -21.02
CA PRO A 68 -0.30 9.51 -21.34
C PRO A 68 -1.29 10.65 -21.60
N GLY A 69 -0.91 11.88 -21.21
CA GLY A 69 -1.67 13.10 -21.54
C GLY A 69 -1.71 14.09 -20.37
N GLY A 70 -1.87 15.39 -20.68
CA GLY A 70 -1.99 16.45 -19.68
C GLY A 70 -0.83 16.52 -18.68
N VAL A 71 0.40 16.17 -19.10
CA VAL A 71 1.58 16.07 -18.20
C VAL A 71 1.32 15.13 -17.00
N GLY A 72 0.47 14.11 -17.21
CA GLY A 72 0.05 13.14 -16.19
C GLY A 72 -1.32 13.41 -15.57
N ALA A 73 -1.96 14.55 -15.88
CA ALA A 73 -3.31 14.84 -15.40
C ALA A 73 -4.34 13.81 -15.87
N VAL A 74 -4.18 13.25 -17.08
CA VAL A 74 -5.11 12.22 -17.60
C VAL A 74 -5.13 10.96 -16.75
N ALA A 75 -4.02 10.64 -16.07
CA ALA A 75 -3.91 9.45 -15.23
C ALA A 75 -4.64 9.57 -13.87
N TYR A 76 -4.90 10.79 -13.40
CA TYR A 76 -5.39 11.05 -12.04
C TYR A 76 -6.58 12.02 -11.99
N ASN A 77 -7.27 12.19 -13.13
CA ASN A 77 -8.47 13.01 -13.22
C ASN A 77 -9.68 12.32 -12.57
#